data_AF-A0A377FLC3-F1
#
_entry.id   AF-A0A377FLC3-F1
#
_cell.length_a   1.000
_cell.length_b   1.000
_cell.length_c   1.000
_cell.angle_alpha   90.00
_cell.angle_beta   90.00
_cell.angle_gamma   90.00
#
_symmetry.space_group_name_H-M   'P 1'
#
loop_
_entity.id
_entity.type
_entity.pdbx_description
1 polymer ?
#
loop_
_entity_poly.entity_id
_entity_poly.type
_entity_poly.pdbx_seq_one_letter_code
_entity_poly.pdbx_strand_id
1 'polypeptide(L)'
;MKAFDNFDWDAFWYNDSNKLIYFKGGKLKEEDIGRVEEEFGYKLPDSYIELLRSQNGGAPFYTLCYYEEDGEFIPVYLTAIYGVDPKLEYSICGDSGAKMIYEKWGYPDIGLPIAFTINDGHEMVFLDYSDCGSTGEPKVVLIDQKNDYKKTLLAENFEVFIKSLRKYLTMVTIDEFKALSEDEKAFFIERLNDEFETKRVVEYLSAIGVENLSSRLLGALARAYNNDRKFKKAIGIMDLIPESDRDAIWYYRYGYIYTYRRFPNTEKYMLKALEMFDKAVDIAKDKEVIDWCIEPIECSGIEGFLMEHKTEFPKIYAEYVNYKKTKLDKPDEYDAEYEKRWQYTTRVSKKIAGHYGVNWIFDQHKYSRYAFAVEFDYAMIESFGEDWHAQDINTPINADELLVVYRAWIKNKDQLNENEMLFNKGELIEERDNEMQQVEIMAYLKPDDGISFSLEELMFKIHNLMANKELRGNVSFEGFDNIGFFDKKTGKEDRANGLPTILVCCGI
;
A
#
# COMPACT_ATOMS: atom_id res chain seq x y z
N MET A 1 -22.44 -44.79 12.15
CA MET A 1 -23.23 -43.89 11.29
C MET A 1 -22.76 -44.10 9.87
N LYS A 2 -23.64 -44.02 8.88
CA LYS A 2 -23.21 -43.96 7.48
C LYS A 2 -22.50 -42.61 7.29
N ALA A 3 -21.35 -42.59 6.62
CA ALA A 3 -20.69 -41.33 6.27
C ALA A 3 -21.68 -40.44 5.49
N PHE A 4 -21.63 -39.12 5.72
CA PHE A 4 -22.48 -38.14 5.04
C PHE A 4 -23.99 -38.27 5.29
N ASP A 5 -24.39 -38.68 6.48
CA ASP A 5 -25.82 -38.72 6.85
C ASP A 5 -26.48 -37.34 6.66
N ASN A 6 -27.58 -37.28 5.90
CA ASN A 6 -28.31 -36.08 5.46
C ASN A 6 -27.52 -35.06 4.60
N PHE A 7 -26.47 -35.47 3.88
CA PHE A 7 -25.74 -34.59 2.97
C PHE A 7 -26.46 -34.43 1.62
N ASP A 8 -26.55 -33.19 1.11
CA ASP A 8 -27.20 -32.88 -0.17
C ASP A 8 -26.21 -33.01 -1.33
N TRP A 9 -26.14 -34.21 -1.92
CA TRP A 9 -25.29 -34.49 -3.07
C TRP A 9 -25.75 -33.81 -4.37
N ASP A 10 -27.03 -33.48 -4.50
CA ASP A 10 -27.56 -32.84 -5.70
C ASP A 10 -27.07 -31.39 -5.81
N ALA A 11 -26.88 -30.72 -4.67
CA ALA A 11 -26.30 -29.38 -4.60
C ALA A 11 -24.77 -29.36 -4.57
N PHE A 12 -24.11 -30.49 -4.33
CA PHE A 12 -22.66 -30.54 -4.14
C PHE A 12 -21.87 -30.48 -5.45
N TRP A 13 -22.35 -31.10 -6.52
CA TRP A 13 -21.60 -31.20 -7.78
C TRP A 13 -21.92 -30.05 -8.75
N TYR A 14 -20.88 -29.45 -9.35
CA TYR A 14 -21.07 -28.47 -10.42
C TYR A 14 -21.51 -29.19 -11.70
N ASN A 15 -22.55 -28.70 -12.37
CA ASN A 15 -23.21 -29.38 -13.50
C ASN A 15 -23.06 -28.60 -14.83
N ASP A 16 -21.83 -28.26 -15.22
CA ASP A 16 -21.53 -27.69 -16.54
C ASP A 16 -20.80 -28.71 -17.42
N SER A 17 -21.50 -29.17 -18.47
CA SER A 17 -21.08 -30.26 -19.35
C SER A 17 -19.75 -30.02 -20.09
N ASN A 18 -19.28 -28.78 -20.23
CA ASN A 18 -18.12 -28.49 -21.08
C ASN A 18 -16.76 -28.60 -20.36
N LYS A 19 -16.72 -28.51 -19.03
CA LYS A 19 -15.49 -28.70 -18.22
C LYS A 19 -15.41 -30.08 -17.55
N LEU A 20 -16.55 -30.79 -17.44
CA LEU A 20 -16.67 -32.05 -16.70
C LEU A 20 -16.20 -33.31 -17.44
N ILE A 21 -16.03 -33.24 -18.77
CA ILE A 21 -15.71 -34.42 -19.60
C ILE A 21 -14.41 -35.13 -19.18
N TYR A 22 -13.47 -34.38 -18.61
CA TYR A 22 -12.16 -34.87 -18.20
C TYR A 22 -12.11 -35.36 -16.75
N PHE A 23 -13.08 -34.98 -15.90
CA PHE A 23 -13.05 -35.25 -14.46
C PHE A 23 -14.20 -36.14 -13.97
N LYS A 24 -15.27 -36.30 -14.76
CA LYS A 24 -16.44 -37.11 -14.39
C LYS A 24 -16.33 -38.52 -14.98
N GLY A 25 -16.01 -39.49 -14.14
CA GLY A 25 -15.96 -40.90 -14.50
C GLY A 25 -17.34 -41.53 -14.73
N GLY A 26 -17.33 -42.75 -15.29
CA GLY A 26 -18.52 -43.57 -15.44
C GLY A 26 -19.06 -44.09 -14.10
N LYS A 27 -20.10 -44.92 -14.16
CA LYS A 27 -20.69 -45.56 -12.97
C LYS A 27 -19.60 -46.26 -12.15
N LEU A 28 -19.54 -45.97 -10.85
CA LEU A 28 -18.61 -46.59 -9.92
C LEU A 28 -18.71 -48.11 -9.95
N LYS A 29 -17.57 -48.79 -9.96
CA LYS A 29 -17.44 -50.25 -9.90
C LYS A 29 -16.49 -50.62 -8.78
N GLU A 30 -16.84 -51.67 -8.03
CA GLU A 30 -15.98 -52.23 -6.98
C GLU A 30 -14.62 -52.71 -7.52
N GLU A 31 -14.58 -53.16 -8.78
CA GLU A 31 -13.33 -53.53 -9.47
C GLU A 31 -12.37 -52.34 -9.63
N ASP A 32 -12.90 -51.14 -9.90
CA ASP A 32 -12.09 -49.92 -10.08
C ASP A 32 -11.56 -49.42 -8.72
N ILE A 33 -12.34 -49.57 -7.64
CA ILE A 33 -11.91 -49.30 -6.26
C ILE A 33 -10.78 -50.26 -5.88
N GLY A 34 -10.99 -51.56 -6.03
CA GLY A 34 -10.00 -52.59 -5.69
C GLY A 34 -8.70 -52.42 -6.48
N ARG A 35 -8.78 -51.98 -7.74
CA ARG A 35 -7.60 -51.65 -8.55
C ARG A 35 -6.78 -50.51 -7.96
N VAL A 36 -7.41 -49.43 -7.51
CA VAL A 36 -6.70 -48.30 -6.86
C VAL A 36 -6.00 -48.78 -5.60
N GLU A 37 -6.70 -49.56 -4.77
CA GLU A 37 -6.14 -50.08 -3.51
C GLU A 37 -4.97 -51.06 -3.75
N GLU A 38 -5.07 -51.93 -4.78
CA GLU A 38 -4.00 -52.87 -5.16
C GLU A 38 -2.80 -52.15 -5.77
N GLU A 39 -3.01 -51.16 -6.63
CA GLU A 39 -1.94 -50.47 -7.36
C GLU A 39 -1.09 -49.57 -6.44
N PHE A 40 -1.71 -48.92 -5.46
CA PHE A 40 -1.03 -47.97 -4.56
C PHE A 40 -0.87 -48.47 -3.13
N GLY A 41 -1.50 -49.59 -2.76
CA GLY A 41 -1.33 -50.21 -1.45
C GLY A 41 -2.06 -49.54 -0.28
N TYR A 42 -2.95 -48.58 -0.55
CA TYR A 42 -3.73 -47.84 0.45
C TYR A 42 -5.23 -48.16 0.32
N LYS A 43 -5.89 -48.44 1.43
CA LYS A 43 -7.34 -48.66 1.49
C LYS A 43 -8.07 -47.32 1.40
N LEU A 44 -9.01 -47.18 0.47
CA LEU A 44 -9.79 -45.94 0.34
C LEU A 44 -10.74 -45.75 1.53
N PRO A 45 -10.90 -44.52 2.07
CA PRO A 45 -11.81 -44.25 3.17
C PRO A 45 -13.27 -44.54 2.77
N ASP A 46 -14.07 -45.06 3.69
CA ASP A 46 -15.50 -45.35 3.44
C ASP A 46 -16.26 -44.08 3.00
N SER A 47 -15.87 -42.93 3.55
CA SER A 47 -16.39 -41.62 3.19
C SER A 47 -16.04 -41.23 1.74
N TYR A 48 -14.81 -41.49 1.29
CA TYR A 48 -14.40 -41.26 -0.10
C TYR A 48 -15.22 -42.11 -1.08
N ILE A 49 -15.39 -43.39 -0.76
CA ILE A 49 -16.21 -44.30 -1.57
C ILE A 49 -17.66 -43.84 -1.61
N GLU A 50 -18.23 -43.36 -0.50
CA GLU A 50 -19.60 -42.85 -0.48
C GLU A 50 -19.77 -41.61 -1.38
N LEU A 51 -18.80 -40.69 -1.39
CA LEU A 51 -18.79 -39.57 -2.32
C LEU A 51 -18.76 -40.07 -3.79
N LEU A 52 -17.90 -41.05 -4.10
CA LEU A 52 -17.81 -41.63 -5.44
C LEU A 52 -19.08 -42.35 -5.90
N ARG A 53 -19.88 -42.87 -4.96
CA ARG A 53 -21.21 -43.44 -5.27
C ARG A 53 -22.19 -42.37 -5.74
N SER A 54 -22.06 -41.14 -5.26
CA SER A 54 -22.84 -40.00 -5.76
C SER A 54 -22.35 -39.57 -7.15
N GLN A 55 -21.04 -39.40 -7.32
CA GLN A 55 -20.40 -39.12 -8.60
C GLN A 55 -18.93 -39.55 -8.58
N ASN A 56 -18.52 -40.35 -9.56
CA ASN A 56 -17.18 -40.91 -9.66
C ASN A 56 -16.17 -39.87 -10.21
N GLY A 57 -15.78 -38.92 -9.37
CA GLY A 57 -14.97 -37.76 -9.73
C GLY A 57 -15.79 -36.60 -10.31
N GLY A 58 -15.19 -35.42 -10.38
CA GLY A 58 -15.78 -34.22 -10.97
C GLY A 58 -15.44 -32.93 -10.22
N ALA A 59 -16.03 -31.82 -10.65
CA ALA A 59 -15.85 -30.53 -10.00
C ALA A 59 -16.95 -30.29 -8.94
N PRO A 60 -16.60 -30.04 -7.66
CA PRO A 60 -17.59 -29.64 -6.67
C PRO A 60 -18.05 -28.20 -6.93
N PHE A 61 -19.29 -27.88 -6.56
CA PHE A 61 -19.83 -26.52 -6.54
C PHE A 61 -19.25 -25.73 -5.35
N TYR A 62 -19.00 -26.41 -4.24
CA TYR A 62 -18.30 -25.89 -3.07
C TYR A 62 -16.81 -26.18 -3.24
N THR A 63 -16.03 -25.17 -3.62
CA THR A 63 -14.62 -25.34 -4.01
C THR A 63 -13.64 -24.79 -2.98
N LEU A 64 -14.09 -24.04 -1.98
CA LEU A 64 -13.20 -23.28 -1.10
C LEU A 64 -13.13 -23.90 0.29
N CYS A 65 -11.93 -24.22 0.77
CA CYS A 65 -11.67 -24.46 2.18
C CYS A 65 -10.54 -23.55 2.69
N TYR A 66 -10.28 -23.62 3.99
CA TYR A 66 -9.23 -22.82 4.63
C TYR A 66 -8.41 -23.70 5.56
N TYR A 67 -7.13 -23.39 5.70
CA TYR A 67 -6.32 -23.83 6.83
C TYR A 67 -5.85 -22.62 7.62
N GLU A 68 -5.46 -22.84 8.87
CA GLU A 68 -4.91 -21.80 9.73
C GLU A 68 -3.38 -21.90 9.78
N GLU A 69 -2.69 -20.78 9.59
CA GLU A 69 -1.24 -20.66 9.69
C GLU A 69 -0.90 -19.29 10.28
N ASP A 70 -0.09 -19.29 11.34
CA ASP A 70 0.33 -18.07 12.05
C ASP A 70 -0.85 -17.14 12.48
N GLY A 71 -2.02 -17.72 12.76
CA GLY A 71 -3.24 -17.00 13.14
C GLY A 71 -4.03 -16.43 11.98
N GLU A 72 -3.61 -16.69 10.73
CA GLU A 72 -4.30 -16.30 9.50
C GLU A 72 -4.99 -17.50 8.85
N PHE A 73 -6.14 -17.25 8.19
CA PHE A 73 -6.86 -18.28 7.44
C PHE A 73 -6.48 -18.20 5.97
N ILE A 74 -5.76 -19.21 5.48
CA ILE A 74 -5.28 -19.27 4.10
C ILE A 74 -6.26 -20.08 3.24
N PRO A 75 -6.78 -19.50 2.13
CA PRO A 75 -7.75 -20.18 1.27
C PRO A 75 -7.10 -21.24 0.38
N VAL A 76 -7.78 -22.36 0.20
CA VAL A 76 -7.45 -23.40 -0.78
C VAL A 76 -8.64 -23.59 -1.70
N TYR A 77 -8.42 -23.39 -3.00
CA TYR A 77 -9.44 -23.50 -4.02
C TYR A 77 -9.29 -24.79 -4.80
N LEU A 78 -10.31 -25.63 -4.75
CA LEU A 78 -10.42 -26.87 -5.48
C LEU A 78 -10.93 -26.62 -6.90
N THR A 79 -10.40 -27.37 -7.85
CA THR A 79 -10.89 -27.39 -9.24
C THR A 79 -11.65 -28.67 -9.54
N ALA A 80 -11.17 -29.81 -9.05
CA ALA A 80 -11.81 -31.11 -9.21
C ALA A 80 -11.40 -32.10 -8.11
N ILE A 81 -12.27 -33.08 -7.86
CA ILE A 81 -12.02 -34.25 -7.03
C ILE A 81 -11.78 -35.44 -7.97
N TYR A 82 -10.73 -36.20 -7.72
CA TYR A 82 -10.40 -37.39 -8.49
C TYR A 82 -11.50 -38.45 -8.39
N GLY A 83 -11.74 -39.14 -9.50
CA GLY A 83 -12.50 -40.39 -9.53
C GLY A 83 -11.57 -41.61 -9.52
N VAL A 84 -12.16 -42.80 -9.64
CA VAL A 84 -11.43 -44.07 -9.77
C VAL A 84 -11.60 -44.73 -11.13
N ASP A 85 -12.36 -44.13 -12.07
CA ASP A 85 -12.53 -44.70 -13.42
C ASP A 85 -11.20 -44.70 -14.19
N PRO A 86 -10.61 -45.86 -14.51
CA PRO A 86 -9.31 -45.93 -15.16
C PRO A 86 -9.32 -45.44 -16.62
N LYS A 87 -10.51 -45.19 -17.20
CA LYS A 87 -10.62 -44.60 -18.55
C LYS A 87 -10.50 -43.09 -18.55
N LEU A 88 -10.57 -42.47 -17.37
CA LEU A 88 -10.50 -41.03 -17.19
C LEU A 88 -9.03 -40.62 -17.02
N GLU A 89 -8.57 -39.64 -17.80
CA GLU A 89 -7.21 -39.10 -17.70
C GLU A 89 -6.91 -38.58 -16.28
N TYR A 90 -7.89 -37.91 -15.68
CA TYR A 90 -7.82 -37.31 -14.35
C TYR A 90 -8.57 -38.15 -13.29
N SER A 91 -8.35 -39.47 -13.28
CA SER A 91 -8.64 -40.36 -12.14
C SER A 91 -7.36 -40.73 -11.38
N ILE A 92 -7.49 -41.35 -10.19
CA ILE A 92 -6.34 -41.77 -9.39
C ILE A 92 -5.40 -42.69 -10.20
N CYS A 93 -5.95 -43.65 -10.95
CA CYS A 93 -5.22 -44.56 -11.84
C CYS A 93 -5.05 -44.02 -13.28
N GLY A 94 -5.46 -42.79 -13.56
CA GLY A 94 -5.38 -42.18 -14.89
C GLY A 94 -3.95 -41.73 -15.24
N ASP A 95 -3.74 -41.35 -16.50
CA ASP A 95 -2.43 -40.89 -17.01
C ASP A 95 -1.94 -39.61 -16.30
N SER A 96 -2.86 -38.77 -15.80
CA SER A 96 -2.60 -37.61 -14.95
C SER A 96 -2.99 -37.84 -13.48
N GLY A 97 -2.95 -39.10 -13.06
CA GLY A 97 -3.25 -39.55 -11.70
C GLY A 97 -2.02 -39.70 -10.80
N ALA A 98 -2.16 -40.49 -9.75
CA ALA A 98 -1.19 -40.63 -8.66
C ALA A 98 0.20 -41.05 -9.14
N LYS A 99 0.29 -41.99 -10.09
CA LYS A 99 1.57 -42.45 -10.64
C LYS A 99 2.39 -41.31 -11.27
N MET A 100 1.74 -40.43 -12.03
CA MET A 100 2.40 -39.27 -12.62
C MET A 100 2.90 -38.31 -11.53
N ILE A 101 2.08 -38.07 -10.53
CA ILE A 101 2.36 -37.16 -9.42
C ILE A 101 3.57 -37.63 -8.61
N TYR A 102 3.69 -38.92 -8.35
CA TYR A 102 4.86 -39.50 -7.69
C TYR A 102 6.09 -39.52 -8.60
N GLU A 103 5.99 -40.15 -9.77
CA GLU A 103 7.16 -40.47 -10.59
C GLU A 103 7.72 -39.25 -11.34
N LYS A 104 6.85 -38.35 -11.80
CA LYS A 104 7.26 -37.18 -12.59
C LYS A 104 7.35 -35.91 -11.78
N TRP A 105 6.45 -35.73 -10.82
CA TRP A 105 6.40 -34.50 -10.02
C TRP A 105 7.07 -34.65 -8.65
N GLY A 106 7.49 -35.85 -8.25
CA GLY A 106 8.30 -36.05 -7.05
C GLY A 106 7.56 -35.83 -5.73
N TYR A 107 6.23 -35.87 -5.74
CA TYR A 107 5.45 -35.76 -4.50
C TYR A 107 5.74 -36.93 -3.55
N PRO A 108 5.65 -36.69 -2.22
CA PRO A 108 5.99 -37.71 -1.23
C PRO A 108 4.99 -38.88 -1.26
N ASP A 109 5.51 -40.09 -1.09
CA ASP A 109 4.70 -41.31 -0.96
C ASP A 109 4.17 -41.44 0.48
N ILE A 110 3.11 -40.67 0.75
CA ILE A 110 2.42 -40.64 2.06
C ILE A 110 0.99 -41.17 1.97
N GLY A 111 0.49 -41.49 0.76
CA GLY A 111 -0.89 -41.86 0.56
C GLY A 111 -1.40 -41.70 -0.87
N LEU A 112 -2.49 -40.95 -1.06
CA LEU A 112 -3.15 -40.79 -2.38
C LEU A 112 -3.57 -39.33 -2.66
N PRO A 113 -3.31 -38.78 -3.86
CA PRO A 113 -3.90 -37.52 -4.27
C PRO A 113 -5.40 -37.69 -4.53
N ILE A 114 -6.20 -36.75 -4.04
CA ILE A 114 -7.67 -36.83 -4.11
C ILE A 114 -8.35 -35.60 -4.70
N ALA A 115 -7.68 -34.46 -4.76
CA ALA A 115 -8.23 -33.28 -5.42
C ALA A 115 -7.14 -32.36 -6.00
N PHE A 116 -7.53 -31.68 -7.07
CA PHE A 116 -6.79 -30.61 -7.72
C PHE A 116 -7.11 -29.27 -7.10
N THR A 117 -6.13 -28.37 -7.13
CA THR A 117 -6.29 -26.98 -6.70
C THR A 117 -6.16 -26.03 -7.89
N ILE A 118 -6.48 -24.74 -7.74
CA ILE A 118 -6.23 -23.75 -8.81
C ILE A 118 -4.73 -23.57 -9.13
N ASN A 119 -3.85 -24.03 -8.24
CA ASN A 119 -2.40 -24.01 -8.40
C ASN A 119 -1.90 -25.34 -9.00
N ASP A 120 -2.62 -25.84 -10.02
CA ASP A 120 -2.48 -27.17 -10.61
C ASP A 120 -1.01 -27.63 -10.75
N GLY A 121 -0.68 -28.70 -10.03
CA GLY A 121 0.64 -29.35 -10.03
C GLY A 121 1.66 -28.80 -9.02
N HIS A 122 1.43 -27.62 -8.47
CA HIS A 122 2.25 -27.05 -7.40
C HIS A 122 1.66 -27.27 -6.01
N GLU A 123 0.34 -27.34 -5.91
CA GLU A 123 -0.35 -27.67 -4.68
C GLU A 123 -1.40 -28.75 -4.93
N MET A 124 -1.36 -29.81 -4.13
CA MET A 124 -2.26 -30.96 -4.29
C MET A 124 -2.82 -31.42 -2.95
N VAL A 125 -4.08 -31.87 -2.95
CA VAL A 125 -4.74 -32.40 -1.76
C VAL A 125 -4.58 -33.91 -1.72
N PHE A 126 -4.09 -34.42 -0.59
CA PHE A 126 -3.77 -35.82 -0.35
C PHE A 126 -4.56 -36.39 0.82
N LEU A 127 -4.87 -37.68 0.72
CA LEU A 127 -5.10 -38.54 1.88
C LEU A 127 -3.73 -38.95 2.42
N ASP A 128 -3.42 -38.58 3.66
CA ASP A 128 -2.16 -38.89 4.34
C ASP A 128 -2.35 -40.07 5.32
N TYR A 129 -1.67 -41.18 5.03
CA TYR A 129 -1.69 -42.41 5.82
C TYR A 129 -0.48 -42.56 6.73
N SER A 130 0.44 -41.57 6.77
CA SER A 130 1.71 -41.65 7.50
C SER A 130 1.53 -42.05 8.97
N ASP A 131 0.47 -41.55 9.62
CA ASP A 131 0.20 -41.80 11.05
C ASP A 131 -0.66 -43.04 11.28
N CYS A 132 -1.62 -43.33 10.39
CA CYS A 132 -2.65 -44.36 10.62
C CYS A 132 -2.33 -45.72 9.95
N GLY A 133 -1.30 -45.77 9.11
CA GLY A 133 -0.96 -46.92 8.28
C GLY A 133 -1.96 -47.11 7.13
N SER A 134 -1.60 -47.97 6.17
CA SER A 134 -2.29 -48.08 4.87
C SER A 134 -3.74 -48.59 4.88
N THR A 135 -4.25 -48.98 6.05
CA THR A 135 -5.64 -49.46 6.23
C THR A 135 -6.42 -48.63 7.26
N GLY A 136 -5.80 -47.62 7.86
CA GLY A 136 -6.43 -46.72 8.83
C GLY A 136 -7.24 -45.60 8.16
N GLU A 137 -7.85 -44.73 8.98
CA GLU A 137 -8.53 -43.52 8.49
C GLU A 137 -7.49 -42.40 8.29
N PRO A 138 -7.21 -41.99 7.05
CA PRO A 138 -6.20 -40.97 6.74
C PRO A 138 -6.70 -39.56 7.04
N LYS A 139 -5.76 -38.66 7.32
CA LYS A 139 -6.01 -37.21 7.36
C LYS A 139 -6.05 -36.66 5.93
N VAL A 140 -6.63 -35.48 5.76
CA VAL A 140 -6.56 -34.73 4.49
C VAL A 140 -5.54 -33.61 4.62
N VAL A 141 -4.56 -33.55 3.73
CA VAL A 141 -3.47 -32.57 3.75
C VAL A 141 -3.31 -31.88 2.40
N LEU A 142 -2.83 -30.63 2.42
CA LEU A 142 -2.29 -29.94 1.27
C LEU A 142 -0.78 -30.17 1.22
N ILE A 143 -0.25 -30.52 0.06
CA ILE A 143 1.18 -30.60 -0.21
C ILE A 143 1.57 -29.48 -1.18
N ASP A 144 2.43 -28.56 -0.74
CA ASP A 144 2.98 -27.47 -1.55
C ASP A 144 4.39 -27.82 -2.06
N GLN A 145 4.47 -28.19 -3.34
CA GLN A 145 5.72 -28.54 -4.01
C GLN A 145 6.72 -27.38 -4.05
N LYS A 146 6.26 -26.12 -4.16
CA LYS A 146 7.17 -24.96 -4.25
C LYS A 146 7.86 -24.67 -2.92
N ASN A 147 7.26 -25.12 -1.82
CA ASN A 147 7.77 -24.94 -0.47
C ASN A 147 8.31 -26.26 0.10
N ASP A 148 9.19 -26.93 -0.63
CA ASP A 148 9.85 -28.18 -0.24
C ASP A 148 8.86 -29.28 0.20
N TYR A 149 7.76 -29.42 -0.54
CA TYR A 149 6.67 -30.36 -0.25
C TYR A 149 6.09 -30.19 1.16
N LYS A 150 6.01 -28.95 1.64
CA LYS A 150 5.39 -28.61 2.93
C LYS A 150 4.02 -29.26 3.02
N LYS A 151 3.80 -29.95 4.14
CA LYS A 151 2.56 -30.66 4.46
C LYS A 151 1.73 -29.83 5.44
N THR A 152 0.50 -29.50 5.04
CA THR A 152 -0.44 -28.70 5.83
C THR A 152 -1.74 -29.48 6.06
N LEU A 153 -2.20 -29.57 7.30
CA LEU A 153 -3.45 -30.27 7.64
C LEU A 153 -4.67 -29.45 7.16
N LEU A 154 -5.56 -30.09 6.39
CA LEU A 154 -6.84 -29.51 5.99
C LEU A 154 -8.01 -30.07 6.80
N ALA A 155 -7.99 -31.36 7.12
CA ALA A 155 -9.02 -32.00 7.95
C ALA A 155 -8.54 -33.32 8.57
N GLU A 156 -9.16 -33.70 9.68
CA GLU A 156 -8.87 -34.96 10.39
C GLU A 156 -9.30 -36.22 9.61
N ASN A 157 -10.23 -36.09 8.66
CA ASN A 157 -10.63 -37.16 7.75
C ASN A 157 -11.34 -36.58 6.52
N PHE A 158 -11.60 -37.44 5.52
CA PHE A 158 -12.21 -37.03 4.27
C PHE A 158 -13.66 -36.51 4.41
N GLU A 159 -14.44 -37.05 5.34
CA GLU A 159 -15.81 -36.56 5.57
C GLU A 159 -15.82 -35.13 6.09
N VAL A 160 -14.96 -34.83 7.07
CA VAL A 160 -14.79 -33.47 7.62
C VAL A 160 -14.30 -32.50 6.55
N PHE A 161 -13.39 -32.92 5.67
CA PHE A 161 -12.92 -32.11 4.55
C PHE A 161 -14.04 -31.73 3.60
N ILE A 162 -14.84 -32.69 3.12
CA ILE A 162 -15.94 -32.41 2.19
C ILE A 162 -17.00 -31.52 2.84
N LYS A 163 -17.28 -31.71 4.13
CA LYS A 163 -18.22 -30.86 4.88
C LYS A 163 -17.69 -29.44 5.16
N SER A 164 -16.38 -29.21 5.07
CA SER A 164 -15.79 -27.88 5.29
C SER A 164 -15.76 -27.01 4.03
N LEU A 165 -16.01 -27.59 2.85
CA LEU A 165 -16.02 -26.87 1.58
C LEU A 165 -17.14 -25.83 1.53
N ARG A 166 -16.81 -24.64 1.04
CA ARG A 166 -17.68 -23.47 0.92
C ARG A 166 -17.81 -23.04 -0.53
N LYS A 167 -18.88 -22.31 -0.84
CA LYS A 167 -19.05 -21.66 -2.15
C LYS A 167 -17.95 -20.63 -2.33
N TYR A 168 -17.50 -20.46 -3.57
CA TYR A 168 -16.68 -19.31 -3.92
C TYR A 168 -17.43 -18.02 -3.55
N LEU A 169 -16.76 -17.06 -2.90
CA LEU A 169 -17.43 -15.94 -2.22
C LEU A 169 -18.29 -15.10 -3.17
N THR A 170 -17.87 -14.95 -4.43
CA THR A 170 -18.61 -14.18 -5.45
C THR A 170 -19.85 -14.90 -5.99
N MET A 171 -20.00 -16.20 -5.72
CA MET A 171 -21.16 -17.01 -6.11
C MET A 171 -22.24 -17.07 -5.04
N VAL A 172 -21.95 -16.65 -3.81
CA VAL A 172 -22.96 -16.53 -2.75
C VAL A 172 -23.98 -15.47 -3.15
N THR A 173 -25.27 -15.77 -3.05
CA THR A 173 -26.31 -14.78 -3.36
C THR A 173 -26.55 -13.85 -2.17
N ILE A 174 -27.19 -12.70 -2.41
CA ILE A 174 -27.57 -11.77 -1.33
C ILE A 174 -28.48 -12.46 -0.29
N ASP A 175 -29.42 -13.30 -0.74
CA ASP A 175 -30.36 -13.99 0.16
C ASP A 175 -29.65 -15.05 1.01
N GLU A 176 -28.69 -15.77 0.44
CA GLU A 176 -27.84 -16.69 1.18
C GLU A 176 -26.97 -15.96 2.21
N PHE A 177 -26.36 -14.84 1.82
CA PHE A 177 -25.59 -14.01 2.74
C PHE A 177 -26.45 -13.49 3.90
N LYS A 178 -27.70 -13.06 3.64
CA LYS A 178 -28.64 -12.62 4.67
C LYS A 178 -28.95 -13.71 5.69
N ALA A 179 -29.03 -14.97 5.23
CA ALA A 179 -29.36 -16.13 6.06
C ALA A 179 -28.20 -16.57 6.99
N LEU A 180 -26.96 -16.14 6.75
CA LEU A 180 -25.82 -16.45 7.60
C LEU A 180 -25.99 -15.89 9.03
N SER A 181 -25.37 -16.51 10.02
CA SER A 181 -25.23 -15.93 11.36
C SER A 181 -24.33 -14.67 11.32
N GLU A 182 -24.33 -13.89 12.40
CA GLU A 182 -23.54 -12.66 12.49
C GLU A 182 -22.03 -12.93 12.31
N ASP A 183 -21.51 -13.98 12.94
CA ASP A 183 -20.10 -14.35 12.85
C ASP A 183 -19.74 -14.88 11.46
N GLU A 184 -20.63 -15.65 10.83
CA GLU A 184 -20.45 -16.10 9.45
C GLU A 184 -20.48 -14.93 8.46
N LYS A 185 -21.37 -13.96 8.64
CA LYS A 185 -21.38 -12.72 7.84
C LYS A 185 -20.06 -11.97 8.01
N ALA A 186 -19.59 -11.79 9.24
CA ALA A 186 -18.35 -11.08 9.50
C ALA A 186 -17.14 -11.79 8.89
N PHE A 187 -17.04 -13.11 9.04
CA PHE A 187 -16.00 -13.92 8.39
C PHE A 187 -16.06 -13.77 6.87
N PHE A 188 -17.25 -13.89 6.27
CA PHE A 188 -17.45 -13.75 4.83
C PHE A 188 -16.99 -12.37 4.32
N ILE A 189 -17.31 -11.29 5.04
CA ILE A 189 -16.89 -9.92 4.68
C ILE A 189 -15.37 -9.74 4.81
N GLU A 190 -14.73 -10.28 5.84
CA GLU A 190 -13.27 -10.20 5.93
C GLU A 190 -12.58 -10.94 4.79
N ARG A 191 -13.07 -12.12 4.40
CA ARG A 191 -12.53 -12.84 3.23
C ARG A 191 -12.68 -12.07 1.92
N LEU A 192 -13.82 -11.40 1.72
CA LEU A 192 -13.96 -10.49 0.58
C LEU A 192 -12.99 -9.31 0.62
N ASN A 193 -12.65 -8.81 1.82
CA ASN A 193 -11.64 -7.75 1.94
C ASN A 193 -10.25 -8.26 1.56
N ASP A 194 -9.89 -9.49 1.95
CA ASP A 194 -8.61 -10.13 1.62
C ASP A 194 -8.46 -10.32 0.10
N GLU A 195 -9.57 -10.57 -0.61
CA GLU A 195 -9.63 -10.65 -2.08
C GLU A 195 -9.83 -9.27 -2.76
N PHE A 196 -9.77 -8.17 -2.01
CA PHE A 196 -9.99 -6.80 -2.50
C PHE A 196 -11.35 -6.57 -3.19
N GLU A 197 -12.36 -7.39 -2.88
CA GLU A 197 -13.72 -7.36 -3.45
C GLU A 197 -14.61 -6.27 -2.81
N THR A 198 -14.08 -5.03 -2.77
CA THR A 198 -14.69 -3.87 -2.09
C THR A 198 -16.12 -3.60 -2.56
N LYS A 199 -16.40 -3.75 -3.86
CA LYS A 199 -17.74 -3.52 -4.43
C LYS A 199 -18.76 -4.54 -3.92
N ARG A 200 -18.36 -5.81 -3.77
CA ARG A 200 -19.20 -6.89 -3.25
C ARG A 200 -19.51 -6.67 -1.78
N VAL A 201 -18.52 -6.28 -0.98
CA VAL A 201 -18.74 -5.92 0.44
C VAL A 201 -19.81 -4.84 0.56
N VAL A 202 -19.72 -3.77 -0.24
CA VAL A 202 -20.73 -2.70 -0.25
C VAL A 202 -22.10 -3.24 -0.67
N GLU A 203 -22.18 -4.08 -1.70
CA GLU A 203 -23.44 -4.67 -2.18
C GLU A 203 -24.13 -5.51 -1.10
N TYR A 204 -23.42 -6.48 -0.51
CA TYR A 204 -23.98 -7.39 0.50
C TYR A 204 -24.45 -6.64 1.76
N LEU A 205 -23.61 -5.76 2.30
CA LEU A 205 -23.94 -5.02 3.52
C LEU A 205 -25.03 -3.98 3.28
N SER A 206 -25.04 -3.31 2.13
CA SER A 206 -26.12 -2.36 1.79
C SER A 206 -27.46 -3.06 1.60
N ALA A 207 -27.48 -4.32 1.14
CA ALA A 207 -28.70 -5.08 0.93
C ALA A 207 -29.38 -5.54 2.25
N ILE A 208 -28.65 -5.55 3.37
CA ILE A 208 -29.21 -5.78 4.72
C ILE A 208 -29.94 -4.54 5.24
N GLY A 209 -29.50 -3.34 4.84
CA GLY A 209 -29.94 -2.06 5.39
C GLY A 209 -29.12 -1.68 6.62
N VAL A 210 -28.65 -0.43 6.67
CA VAL A 210 -27.70 0.05 7.69
C VAL A 210 -28.27 0.00 9.11
N GLU A 211 -29.59 0.12 9.23
CA GLU A 211 -30.35 0.00 10.47
C GLU A 211 -30.36 -1.41 11.06
N ASN A 212 -30.04 -2.43 10.26
CA ASN A 212 -30.03 -3.83 10.66
C ASN A 212 -28.59 -4.40 10.78
N LEU A 213 -27.57 -3.56 10.59
CA LEU A 213 -26.17 -3.97 10.73
C LEU A 213 -25.67 -3.72 12.16
N SER A 214 -24.88 -4.65 12.70
CA SER A 214 -24.14 -4.42 13.94
C SER A 214 -23.02 -3.40 13.75
N SER A 215 -22.50 -2.86 14.86
CA SER A 215 -21.33 -1.97 14.89
C SER A 215 -20.12 -2.55 14.13
N ARG A 216 -19.91 -3.88 14.23
CA ARG A 216 -18.84 -4.59 13.51
C ARG A 216 -19.03 -4.50 11.99
N LEU A 217 -20.22 -4.83 11.49
CA LEU A 217 -20.52 -4.81 10.07
C LEU A 217 -20.66 -3.38 9.51
N LEU A 218 -21.14 -2.41 10.31
CA LEU A 218 -21.08 -0.99 9.98
C LEU A 218 -19.62 -0.53 9.79
N GLY A 219 -18.72 -0.95 10.68
CA GLY A 219 -17.29 -0.66 10.57
C GLY A 219 -16.69 -1.22 9.27
N ALA A 220 -17.08 -2.43 8.86
CA ALA A 220 -16.65 -3.04 7.60
C ALA A 220 -17.21 -2.30 6.37
N LEU A 221 -18.49 -1.90 6.40
CA LEU A 221 -19.10 -1.09 5.34
C LEU A 221 -18.42 0.29 5.20
N ALA A 222 -18.08 0.92 6.32
CA ALA A 222 -17.34 2.18 6.32
C ALA A 222 -15.94 2.03 5.70
N ARG A 223 -15.20 0.95 6.06
CA ARG A 223 -13.91 0.60 5.43
C ARG A 223 -14.06 0.45 3.92
N ALA A 224 -15.08 -0.28 3.46
CA ALA A 224 -15.31 -0.47 2.03
C ALA A 224 -15.61 0.85 1.31
N TYR A 225 -16.43 1.74 1.89
CA TYR A 225 -16.65 3.08 1.32
C TYR A 225 -15.39 3.95 1.31
N ASN A 226 -14.54 3.82 2.34
CA ASN A 226 -13.27 4.53 2.41
C ASN A 226 -12.31 4.08 1.29
N ASN A 227 -12.17 2.77 1.09
CA ASN A 227 -11.37 2.18 0.01
C ASN A 227 -11.86 2.58 -1.38
N ASP A 228 -13.17 2.73 -1.56
CA ASP A 228 -13.80 3.24 -2.80
C ASP A 228 -13.81 4.78 -2.88
N ARG A 229 -13.06 5.49 -2.02
CA ARG A 229 -12.95 6.95 -1.92
C ARG A 229 -14.28 7.70 -1.75
N LYS A 230 -15.32 7.01 -1.27
CA LYS A 230 -16.65 7.56 -0.97
C LYS A 230 -16.69 8.12 0.45
N PHE A 231 -15.77 9.02 0.77
CA PHE A 231 -15.54 9.55 2.12
C PHE A 231 -16.78 10.12 2.81
N LYS A 232 -17.67 10.82 2.08
CA LYS A 232 -18.91 11.36 2.65
C LYS A 232 -19.84 10.26 3.15
N LYS A 233 -19.93 9.14 2.41
CA LYS A 233 -20.72 7.97 2.82
C LYS A 233 -20.05 7.27 3.99
N ALA A 234 -18.73 7.09 3.93
CA ALA A 234 -17.98 6.47 5.02
C ALA A 234 -18.19 7.20 6.36
N ILE A 235 -18.13 8.55 6.38
CA ILE A 235 -18.47 9.35 7.57
C ILE A 235 -19.89 9.03 8.06
N GLY A 236 -20.87 9.07 7.16
CA GLY A 236 -22.25 8.81 7.52
C GLY A 236 -22.48 7.42 8.12
N ILE A 237 -21.76 6.38 7.67
CA ILE A 237 -21.82 5.04 8.25
C ILE A 237 -21.12 4.99 9.62
N MET A 238 -19.94 5.60 9.73
CA MET A 238 -19.18 5.64 10.99
C MET A 238 -19.95 6.35 12.10
N ASP A 239 -20.69 7.40 11.78
CA ASP A 239 -21.52 8.17 12.71
C ASP A 239 -22.70 7.36 13.29
N LEU A 240 -23.12 6.28 12.61
CA LEU A 240 -24.16 5.37 13.10
C LEU A 240 -23.66 4.45 14.23
N ILE A 241 -22.34 4.26 14.36
CA ILE A 241 -21.77 3.37 15.38
C ILE A 241 -21.85 4.06 16.75
N PRO A 242 -22.50 3.42 17.76
CA PRO A 242 -22.64 3.98 19.10
C PRO A 242 -21.30 4.27 19.75
N GLU A 243 -21.22 5.34 20.57
CA GLU A 243 -19.98 5.70 21.26
C GLU A 243 -19.42 4.58 22.15
N SER A 244 -20.28 3.74 22.72
CA SER A 244 -19.90 2.57 23.53
C SER A 244 -19.10 1.52 22.77
N ASP A 245 -19.23 1.49 21.44
CA ASP A 245 -18.70 0.45 20.58
C ASP A 245 -17.49 0.94 19.77
N ARG A 246 -17.04 2.19 19.98
CA ARG A 246 -15.92 2.79 19.24
C ARG A 246 -14.58 2.37 19.86
N ASP A 247 -13.88 1.50 19.16
CA ASP A 247 -12.52 1.06 19.49
C ASP A 247 -11.44 1.90 18.78
N ALA A 248 -10.17 1.55 19.00
CA ALA A 248 -9.04 2.24 18.38
C ALA A 248 -9.12 2.22 16.84
N ILE A 249 -9.59 1.11 16.26
CA ILE A 249 -9.73 0.93 14.82
C ILE A 249 -10.82 1.86 14.26
N TRP A 250 -11.91 2.07 14.99
CA TRP A 250 -12.93 3.06 14.63
C TRP A 250 -12.32 4.45 14.53
N TYR A 251 -11.56 4.89 15.55
CA TYR A 251 -10.94 6.21 15.54
C TYR A 251 -9.92 6.35 14.41
N TYR A 252 -9.06 5.35 14.19
CA TYR A 252 -8.15 5.30 13.05
C TYR A 252 -8.90 5.46 11.72
N ARG A 253 -9.94 4.65 11.47
CA ARG A 253 -10.72 4.71 10.22
C ARG A 253 -11.36 6.08 10.03
N TYR A 254 -11.88 6.67 11.10
CA TYR A 254 -12.47 8.00 11.03
C TYR A 254 -11.42 9.06 10.71
N GLY A 255 -10.27 9.05 11.39
CA GLY A 255 -9.13 9.93 11.10
C GLY A 255 -8.63 9.81 9.66
N TYR A 256 -8.52 8.60 9.14
CA TYR A 256 -8.13 8.32 7.76
C TYR A 256 -9.07 9.01 6.76
N ILE A 257 -10.39 8.92 6.97
CA ILE A 257 -11.37 9.54 6.08
C ILE A 257 -11.18 11.07 6.04
N TYR A 258 -10.94 11.71 7.20
CA TYR A 258 -10.69 13.15 7.27
C TYR A 258 -9.36 13.57 6.66
N THR A 259 -8.36 12.68 6.65
CA THR A 259 -7.07 12.90 5.97
C THR A 259 -7.21 13.02 4.46
N TYR A 260 -8.02 12.20 3.80
CA TYR A 260 -8.12 12.21 2.34
C TYR A 260 -9.32 13.01 1.79
N ARG A 261 -10.25 13.45 2.66
CA ARG A 261 -11.42 14.26 2.29
C ARG A 261 -11.17 15.77 2.23
N ARG A 262 -9.99 16.27 2.63
CA ARG A 262 -9.68 17.65 3.07
C ARG A 262 -10.22 18.85 2.26
N PHE A 263 -10.71 18.69 1.05
CA PHE A 263 -11.29 19.77 0.25
C PHE A 263 -12.79 20.03 0.55
N PRO A 264 -13.24 21.31 0.64
CA PRO A 264 -12.46 22.55 0.45
C PRO A 264 -11.88 23.15 1.75
N ASN A 265 -12.12 22.57 2.94
CA ASN A 265 -11.77 23.19 4.23
C ASN A 265 -10.58 22.50 4.92
N THR A 266 -9.40 22.59 4.30
CA THR A 266 -8.23 21.76 4.61
C THR A 266 -7.88 21.73 6.11
N GLU A 267 -7.80 22.88 6.77
CA GLU A 267 -7.41 22.98 8.19
C GLU A 267 -8.38 22.25 9.13
N LYS A 268 -9.68 22.49 9.00
CA LYS A 268 -10.70 21.83 9.82
C LYS A 268 -10.62 20.30 9.71
N TYR A 269 -10.41 19.79 8.49
CA TYR A 269 -10.30 18.35 8.26
C TYR A 269 -8.97 17.78 8.80
N MET A 270 -7.86 18.53 8.73
CA MET A 270 -6.59 18.12 9.33
C MET A 270 -6.67 18.06 10.86
N LEU A 271 -7.25 19.07 11.52
CA LEU A 271 -7.50 19.06 12.95
C LEU A 271 -8.33 17.84 13.36
N LYS A 272 -9.41 17.55 12.61
CA LYS A 272 -10.26 16.41 12.91
C LYS A 272 -9.52 15.08 12.72
N ALA A 273 -8.69 14.96 11.68
CA ALA A 273 -7.89 13.75 11.47
C ALA A 273 -6.93 13.51 12.64
N LEU A 274 -6.17 14.53 13.05
CA LEU A 274 -5.23 14.43 14.18
C LEU A 274 -5.94 14.14 15.51
N GLU A 275 -7.10 14.77 15.76
CA GLU A 275 -7.92 14.47 16.94
C GLU A 275 -8.29 12.98 17.02
N MET A 276 -8.65 12.38 15.89
CA MET A 276 -9.02 10.96 15.84
C MET A 276 -7.80 10.05 15.98
N PHE A 277 -6.69 10.36 15.34
CA PHE A 277 -5.47 9.57 15.49
C PHE A 277 -4.92 9.63 16.92
N ASP A 278 -4.98 10.79 17.58
CA ASP A 278 -4.57 10.92 18.99
C ASP A 278 -5.43 10.05 19.92
N LYS A 279 -6.76 10.03 19.70
CA LYS A 279 -7.69 9.14 20.41
C LYS A 279 -7.45 7.66 20.11
N ALA A 280 -7.16 7.31 18.85
CA ALA A 280 -6.87 5.93 18.46
C ALA A 280 -5.64 5.41 19.19
N VAL A 281 -4.53 6.19 19.18
CA VAL A 281 -3.29 5.85 19.87
C VAL A 281 -3.49 5.74 21.39
N ASP A 282 -4.32 6.59 22.00
CA ASP A 282 -4.59 6.54 23.44
C ASP A 282 -5.17 5.22 23.93
N ILE A 283 -6.05 4.61 23.13
CA ILE A 283 -6.80 3.41 23.52
C ILE A 283 -6.33 2.14 22.78
N ALA A 284 -5.36 2.27 21.86
CA ALA A 284 -4.80 1.16 21.13
C ALA A 284 -4.10 0.19 22.08
N LYS A 285 -4.34 -1.11 21.89
CA LYS A 285 -3.66 -2.19 22.61
C LYS A 285 -2.47 -2.75 21.83
N ASP A 286 -2.59 -2.72 20.51
CA ASP A 286 -1.66 -3.33 19.58
C ASP A 286 -0.90 -2.24 18.83
N LYS A 287 0.41 -2.47 18.68
CA LYS A 287 1.31 -1.55 17.96
C LYS A 287 0.88 -1.34 16.50
N GLU A 288 0.26 -2.35 15.90
CA GLU A 288 -0.22 -2.28 14.52
C GLU A 288 -1.21 -1.12 14.29
N VAL A 289 -2.15 -0.90 15.22
CA VAL A 289 -3.12 0.21 15.09
C VAL A 289 -2.43 1.57 15.25
N ILE A 290 -1.38 1.65 16.06
CA ILE A 290 -0.55 2.86 16.19
C ILE A 290 0.17 3.13 14.87
N ASP A 291 0.80 2.12 14.28
CA ASP A 291 1.50 2.23 13.00
C ASP A 291 0.54 2.65 11.88
N TRP A 292 -0.70 2.12 11.86
CA TRP A 292 -1.76 2.54 10.94
C TRP A 292 -2.17 4.01 11.10
N CYS A 293 -2.06 4.60 12.29
CA CYS A 293 -2.34 6.02 12.49
C CYS A 293 -1.21 6.93 11.97
N ILE A 294 0.03 6.43 11.92
CA ILE A 294 1.21 7.17 11.49
C ILE A 294 1.31 7.22 9.96
N GLU A 295 1.00 6.11 9.28
CA GLU A 295 1.12 6.02 7.82
C GLU A 295 0.36 7.14 7.06
N PRO A 296 -0.90 7.46 7.36
CA PRO A 296 -1.60 8.56 6.69
C PRO A 296 -0.99 9.93 6.95
N ILE A 297 -0.28 10.12 8.07
CA ILE A 297 0.40 11.38 8.38
C ILE A 297 1.56 11.57 7.42
N GLU A 298 2.39 10.55 7.26
CA GLU A 298 3.53 10.51 6.33
C GLU A 298 3.10 10.64 4.86
N CYS A 299 2.10 9.87 4.44
CA CYS A 299 1.74 9.79 3.03
C CYS A 299 0.93 11.01 2.53
N SER A 300 0.32 11.78 3.44
CA SER A 300 -0.58 12.89 3.07
C SER A 300 -0.04 14.29 3.35
N GLY A 301 1.19 14.42 3.86
CA GLY A 301 1.84 15.72 4.03
C GLY A 301 1.39 16.54 5.25
N ILE A 302 0.73 15.93 6.24
CA ILE A 302 0.25 16.64 7.45
C ILE A 302 1.19 16.61 8.63
N GLU A 303 2.33 15.96 8.50
CA GLU A 303 3.38 15.94 9.50
C GLU A 303 3.72 17.34 10.02
N GLY A 304 3.89 18.33 9.13
CA GLY A 304 4.18 19.71 9.55
C GLY A 304 3.04 20.34 10.35
N PHE A 305 1.79 19.98 10.04
CA PHE A 305 0.62 20.44 10.78
C PHE A 305 0.56 19.78 12.17
N LEU A 306 0.90 18.50 12.27
CA LEU A 306 1.07 17.82 13.55
C LEU A 306 2.15 18.48 14.41
N MET A 307 3.29 18.88 13.81
CA MET A 307 4.37 19.58 14.53
C MET A 307 3.93 20.94 15.11
N GLU A 308 3.03 21.64 14.42
CA GLU A 308 2.44 22.91 14.88
C GLU A 308 1.46 22.68 16.04
N HIS A 309 0.72 21.58 16.01
CA HIS A 309 -0.30 21.22 17.00
C HIS A 309 0.16 20.16 18.02
N LYS A 310 1.47 20.01 18.25
CA LYS A 310 2.06 18.97 19.13
C LYS A 310 1.52 18.99 20.57
N THR A 311 1.10 20.16 21.06
CA THR A 311 0.49 20.30 22.40
C THR A 311 -0.98 19.89 22.43
N GLU A 312 -1.68 19.98 21.31
CA GLU A 312 -3.09 19.61 21.18
C GLU A 312 -3.26 18.11 20.92
N PHE A 313 -2.29 17.47 20.25
CA PHE A 313 -2.30 16.05 19.89
C PHE A 313 -1.03 15.33 20.38
N PRO A 314 -0.77 15.30 21.71
CA PRO A 314 0.50 14.88 22.27
C PRO A 314 0.82 13.39 22.10
N LYS A 315 -0.19 12.51 22.00
CA LYS A 315 0.00 11.05 21.95
C LYS A 315 0.42 10.64 20.55
N ILE A 316 -0.32 11.05 19.53
CA ILE A 316 0.05 10.78 18.13
C ILE A 316 1.37 11.49 17.77
N TYR A 317 1.63 12.68 18.31
CA TYR A 317 2.93 13.35 18.16
C TYR A 317 4.09 12.51 18.71
N ALA A 318 3.95 11.97 19.94
CA ALA A 318 4.99 11.16 20.55
C ALA A 318 5.28 9.89 19.74
N GLU A 319 4.23 9.19 19.29
CA GLU A 319 4.38 7.98 18.46
C GLU A 319 4.99 8.29 17.09
N TYR A 320 4.59 9.40 16.46
CA TYR A 320 5.19 9.85 15.21
C TYR A 320 6.69 10.14 15.36
N VAL A 321 7.10 10.80 16.45
CA VAL A 321 8.52 11.04 16.76
C VAL A 321 9.28 9.73 16.97
N ASN A 322 8.70 8.78 17.71
CA ASN A 322 9.29 7.47 17.92
C ASN A 322 9.46 6.73 16.59
N TYR A 323 8.45 6.73 15.72
CA TYR A 323 8.52 6.18 14.38
C TYR A 323 9.65 6.78 13.56
N LYS A 324 9.79 8.12 13.51
CA LYS A 324 10.88 8.76 12.78
C LYS A 324 12.27 8.36 13.30
N LYS A 325 12.44 8.27 14.63
CA LYS A 325 13.69 7.81 15.23
C LYS A 325 14.09 6.40 14.78
N THR A 326 13.12 5.50 14.58
CA THR A 326 13.40 4.15 14.07
C THR A 326 13.86 4.11 12.61
N LYS A 327 13.70 5.20 11.86
CA LYS A 327 14.12 5.30 10.45
C LYS A 327 15.53 5.88 10.28
N LEU A 328 16.15 6.36 11.37
CA LEU A 328 17.49 6.93 11.35
C LEU A 328 18.52 5.89 11.81
N ASP A 329 19.71 5.91 11.20
CA ASP A 329 20.85 5.10 11.63
C ASP A 329 21.27 5.41 13.08
N LYS A 330 21.05 6.66 13.50
CA LYS A 330 21.28 7.16 14.85
C LYS A 330 20.03 7.88 15.37
N PRO A 331 19.22 7.23 16.22
CA PRO A 331 17.99 7.80 16.75
C PRO A 331 18.17 9.14 17.50
N ASP A 332 19.33 9.35 18.13
CA ASP A 332 19.65 10.59 18.87
C ASP A 332 19.88 11.81 17.95
N GLU A 333 20.02 11.60 16.63
CA GLU A 333 20.14 12.68 15.65
C GLU A 333 18.78 13.25 15.23
N TYR A 334 17.65 12.67 15.68
CA TYR A 334 16.32 13.22 15.42
C TYR A 334 16.08 14.48 16.24
N ASP A 335 15.89 15.61 15.55
CA ASP A 335 15.48 16.88 16.13
C ASP A 335 14.13 17.30 15.54
N ALA A 336 13.09 17.30 16.37
CA ALA A 336 11.73 17.63 15.95
C ALA A 336 11.60 19.10 15.51
N GLU A 337 12.37 20.02 16.09
CA GLU A 337 12.37 21.43 15.68
C GLU A 337 13.12 21.60 14.35
N TYR A 338 14.22 20.87 14.16
CA TYR A 338 14.88 20.78 12.86
C TYR A 338 13.95 20.20 11.80
N GLU A 339 13.26 19.09 12.07
CA GLU A 339 12.31 18.47 11.14
C GLU A 339 11.14 19.38 10.82
N LYS A 340 10.57 20.05 11.83
CA LYS A 340 9.54 21.06 11.62
C LYS A 340 10.02 22.18 10.70
N ARG A 341 11.23 22.71 10.96
CA ARG A 341 11.84 23.73 10.12
C ARG A 341 12.14 23.20 8.72
N TRP A 342 12.71 22.00 8.61
CA TRP A 342 13.01 21.33 7.35
C TRP A 342 11.77 21.09 6.51
N GLN A 343 10.65 20.73 7.13
CA GLN A 343 9.37 20.57 6.44
C GLN A 343 8.78 21.91 6.02
N TYR A 344 8.89 22.95 6.85
CA TYR A 344 8.54 24.31 6.47
C TYR A 344 9.33 24.74 5.22
N THR A 345 10.64 24.50 5.20
CA THR A 345 11.50 24.83 4.06
C THR A 345 11.30 23.90 2.87
N THR A 346 10.90 22.65 3.09
CA THR A 346 10.57 21.69 2.04
C THR A 346 9.18 21.91 1.46
N ARG A 347 8.26 22.59 2.17
CA ARG A 347 7.00 23.13 1.62
C ARG A 347 7.24 24.44 0.87
N VAL A 348 8.29 25.17 1.24
CA VAL A 348 8.81 26.35 0.53
C VAL A 348 9.52 25.91 -0.76
N SER A 349 10.54 25.04 -0.71
CA SER A 349 10.88 24.06 -1.75
C SER A 349 9.65 23.15 -2.00
N LYS A 350 9.59 22.06 -2.76
CA LYS A 350 8.33 21.44 -3.28
C LYS A 350 7.32 22.38 -4.00
N LYS A 351 6.85 23.48 -3.40
CA LYS A 351 6.30 24.65 -4.10
C LYS A 351 7.37 25.33 -4.97
N ILE A 352 8.64 25.31 -4.51
CA ILE A 352 9.82 25.78 -5.25
C ILE A 352 10.73 24.61 -5.74
N ALA A 353 10.58 23.39 -5.23
CA ALA A 353 11.34 22.22 -5.71
C ALA A 353 10.49 21.33 -6.61
N GLY A 354 10.61 21.61 -7.90
CA GLY A 354 10.11 20.84 -9.02
C GLY A 354 10.72 21.46 -10.28
N HIS A 355 10.74 20.73 -11.40
CA HIS A 355 11.03 21.35 -12.69
C HIS A 355 10.01 22.48 -12.89
N TYR A 356 10.42 23.74 -12.76
CA TYR A 356 9.50 24.87 -12.78
C TYR A 356 8.82 25.00 -14.14
N GLY A 357 9.32 24.35 -15.20
CA GLY A 357 8.73 24.45 -16.54
C GLY A 357 8.74 25.87 -17.12
N VAL A 358 9.33 26.84 -16.40
CA VAL A 358 9.56 28.21 -16.85
C VAL A 358 10.77 28.21 -17.75
N ASN A 359 10.59 28.66 -18.98
CA ASN A 359 11.69 28.85 -19.91
C ASN A 359 12.45 30.14 -19.58
N TRP A 360 13.19 30.15 -18.47
CA TRP A 360 14.02 31.29 -18.06
C TRP A 360 15.50 30.98 -18.23
N ILE A 361 16.22 31.89 -18.88
CA ILE A 361 17.67 31.78 -19.11
C ILE A 361 18.37 32.88 -18.30
N PHE A 362 19.32 32.49 -17.47
CA PHE A 362 20.22 33.42 -16.80
C PHE A 362 21.30 33.90 -17.77
N ASP A 363 21.48 35.21 -17.88
CA ASP A 363 22.49 35.82 -18.73
C ASP A 363 23.19 36.98 -18.00
N GLN A 364 24.02 37.73 -18.73
CA GLN A 364 24.78 38.86 -18.18
C GLN A 364 23.99 40.18 -18.18
N HIS A 365 22.68 40.14 -18.45
CA HIS A 365 21.83 41.32 -18.43
C HIS A 365 21.50 41.72 -16.99
N LYS A 366 21.80 42.98 -16.64
CA LYS A 366 21.40 43.51 -15.34
C LYS A 366 20.06 44.23 -15.45
N TYR A 367 19.00 43.62 -14.93
CA TYR A 367 17.66 44.17 -15.04
C TYR A 367 17.38 45.26 -14.01
N SER A 368 16.56 46.23 -14.42
CA SER A 368 15.74 47.02 -13.49
C SER A 368 14.51 46.22 -13.06
N ARG A 369 13.88 46.56 -11.93
CA ARG A 369 12.69 45.87 -11.42
C ARG A 369 11.58 45.77 -12.46
N TYR A 370 11.29 46.89 -13.14
CA TYR A 370 10.23 46.95 -14.15
C TYR A 370 10.55 46.11 -15.39
N ALA A 371 11.78 46.21 -15.91
CA ALA A 371 12.18 45.46 -17.10
C ALA A 371 12.14 43.94 -16.86
N PHE A 372 12.64 43.50 -15.70
CA PHE A 372 12.56 42.11 -15.32
C PHE A 372 11.12 41.62 -15.24
N ALA A 373 10.26 42.36 -14.52
CA ALA A 373 8.87 41.95 -14.31
C ALA A 373 8.13 41.74 -15.64
N VAL A 374 8.38 42.60 -16.64
CA VAL A 374 7.79 42.46 -17.98
C VAL A 374 8.26 41.18 -18.67
N GLU A 375 9.57 40.94 -18.74
CA GLU A 375 10.11 39.77 -19.45
C GLU A 375 9.81 38.46 -18.73
N PHE A 376 9.87 38.47 -17.40
CA PHE A 376 9.52 37.32 -16.58
C PHE A 376 8.02 36.99 -16.70
N ASP A 377 7.14 37.98 -16.74
CA ASP A 377 5.70 37.77 -16.95
C ASP A 377 5.43 37.10 -18.32
N TYR A 378 6.14 37.51 -19.39
CA TYR A 378 6.04 36.81 -20.67
C TYR A 378 6.47 35.35 -20.61
N ALA A 379 7.60 35.05 -19.96
CA ALA A 379 8.07 33.68 -19.78
C ALA A 379 7.07 32.84 -18.97
N MET A 380 6.46 33.42 -17.94
CA MET A 380 5.43 32.77 -17.13
C MET A 380 4.14 32.52 -17.92
N ILE A 381 3.70 33.47 -18.75
CA ILE A 381 2.52 33.32 -19.61
C ILE A 381 2.74 32.21 -20.64
N GLU A 382 3.93 32.10 -21.23
CA GLU A 382 4.25 31.05 -22.19
C GLU A 382 4.21 29.66 -21.53
N SER A 383 4.73 29.54 -20.31
CA SER A 383 4.79 28.27 -19.59
C SER A 383 3.47 27.87 -18.92
N PHE A 384 2.65 28.83 -18.47
CA PHE A 384 1.51 28.56 -17.57
C PHE A 384 0.19 29.23 -17.96
N GLY A 385 0.18 30.10 -18.96
CA GLY A 385 -1.01 30.85 -19.40
C GLY A 385 -1.19 32.21 -18.71
N GLU A 386 -2.15 32.99 -19.22
CA GLU A 386 -2.40 34.38 -18.78
C GLU A 386 -2.85 34.51 -17.32
N ASP A 387 -3.37 33.44 -16.71
CA ASP A 387 -3.87 33.41 -15.34
C ASP A 387 -2.87 32.88 -14.31
N TRP A 388 -1.58 32.76 -14.68
CA TRP A 388 -0.54 32.20 -13.79
C TRP A 388 -0.44 32.89 -12.43
N HIS A 389 -0.76 34.19 -12.36
CA HIS A 389 -0.82 34.96 -11.10
C HIS A 389 -1.83 34.42 -10.08
N ALA A 390 -2.86 33.72 -10.53
CA ALA A 390 -3.91 33.10 -9.70
C ALA A 390 -3.69 31.60 -9.45
N GLN A 391 -2.68 31.00 -10.07
CA GLN A 391 -2.33 29.60 -9.91
C GLN A 391 -1.40 29.41 -8.70
N ASP A 392 -1.31 28.16 -8.23
CA ASP A 392 -0.46 27.81 -7.07
C ASP A 392 1.02 28.19 -7.26
N ILE A 393 1.49 28.32 -8.51
CA ILE A 393 2.87 28.71 -8.86
C ILE A 393 3.26 30.12 -8.38
N ASN A 394 2.29 31.03 -8.22
CA ASN A 394 2.51 32.40 -7.72
C ASN A 394 2.27 32.53 -6.21
N THR A 395 2.11 31.42 -5.49
CA THR A 395 1.92 31.47 -4.03
C THR A 395 3.17 32.07 -3.36
N PRO A 396 3.02 33.04 -2.44
CA PRO A 396 4.15 33.63 -1.74
C PRO A 396 5.01 32.62 -0.98
N ILE A 397 6.31 32.86 -1.04
CA ILE A 397 7.33 32.09 -0.35
C ILE A 397 7.51 32.72 1.03
N ASN A 398 6.93 32.09 2.05
CA ASN A 398 6.99 32.57 3.42
C ASN A 398 8.39 32.39 4.01
N ALA A 399 9.31 33.29 3.69
CA ALA A 399 10.63 33.38 4.31
C ALA A 399 10.99 34.86 4.42
N ASP A 400 11.20 35.34 5.65
CA ASP A 400 11.65 36.70 5.94
C ASP A 400 13.14 36.89 5.65
N GLU A 401 13.92 35.80 5.66
CA GLU A 401 15.30 35.73 5.22
C GLU A 401 15.58 34.38 4.54
N LEU A 402 16.36 34.38 3.46
CA LEU A 402 16.71 33.17 2.70
C LEU A 402 18.17 33.20 2.25
N LEU A 403 18.80 32.03 2.21
CA LEU A 403 20.08 31.82 1.54
C LEU A 403 19.86 31.11 0.21
N VAL A 404 20.50 31.62 -0.84
CA VAL A 404 20.46 31.03 -2.18
C VAL A 404 21.87 30.63 -2.57
N VAL A 405 22.04 29.36 -2.93
CA VAL A 405 23.29 28.81 -3.44
C VAL A 405 23.16 28.60 -4.93
N TYR A 406 24.19 28.95 -5.70
CA TYR A 406 24.25 28.67 -7.13
C TYR A 406 25.70 28.48 -7.58
N ARG A 407 25.86 27.87 -8.76
CA ARG A 407 27.17 27.62 -9.38
C ARG A 407 27.48 28.68 -10.42
N ALA A 408 28.71 29.18 -10.40
CA ALA A 408 29.20 30.12 -11.39
C ALA A 408 30.72 30.02 -11.56
N TRP A 409 31.23 30.58 -12.65
CA TRP A 409 32.64 30.77 -12.92
C TRP A 409 33.04 32.21 -12.65
N ILE A 410 34.11 32.40 -11.88
CA ILE A 410 34.65 33.72 -11.53
C ILE A 410 36.18 33.73 -11.72
N LYS A 411 36.75 34.91 -12.03
CA LYS A 411 38.20 35.12 -12.09
C LYS A 411 38.80 35.27 -10.70
N ASN A 412 38.09 36.00 -9.83
CA ASN A 412 38.50 36.29 -8.47
C ASN A 412 37.28 36.69 -7.61
N LYS A 413 37.52 36.89 -6.31
CA LYS A 413 36.49 37.22 -5.32
C LYS A 413 35.90 38.61 -5.47
N ASP A 414 36.49 39.51 -6.26
CA ASP A 414 35.98 40.86 -6.46
C ASP A 414 34.67 40.86 -7.29
N GLN A 415 34.34 39.73 -7.92
CA GLN A 415 33.05 39.50 -8.59
C GLN A 415 31.91 39.11 -7.63
N LEU A 416 32.20 38.88 -6.35
CA LEU A 416 31.15 38.63 -5.36
C LEU A 416 30.42 39.93 -5.01
N ASN A 417 29.09 39.88 -4.99
CA ASN A 417 28.27 40.97 -4.47
C ASN A 417 28.43 41.10 -2.94
N GLU A 418 28.07 42.24 -2.37
CA GLU A 418 28.23 42.51 -0.92
C GLU A 418 27.49 41.51 -0.03
N ASN A 419 26.42 40.89 -0.54
CA ASN A 419 25.60 39.90 0.13
C ASN A 419 25.98 38.45 -0.23
N GLU A 420 27.11 38.23 -0.90
CA GLU A 420 27.59 36.91 -1.33
C GLU A 420 28.84 36.45 -0.58
N MET A 421 29.00 35.13 -0.51
CA MET A 421 30.25 34.48 -0.11
C MET A 421 30.47 33.20 -0.88
N LEU A 422 31.71 32.72 -0.91
CA LEU A 422 31.99 31.37 -1.40
C LEU A 422 31.33 30.34 -0.48
N PHE A 423 30.56 29.45 -1.08
CA PHE A 423 29.93 28.33 -0.43
C PHE A 423 30.79 27.08 -0.66
N ASN A 424 31.05 26.31 0.40
CA ASN A 424 31.85 25.11 0.26
C ASN A 424 31.34 24.04 1.23
N LYS A 425 30.48 23.16 0.72
CA LYS A 425 30.03 21.98 1.47
C LYS A 425 31.12 20.89 1.54
N GLY A 426 32.21 21.06 0.80
CA GLY A 426 33.36 20.17 0.72
C GLY A 426 33.91 20.14 -0.70
N GLU A 427 35.15 20.63 -0.88
CA GLU A 427 35.96 20.69 -2.10
C GLU A 427 35.59 21.78 -3.13
N LEU A 428 36.53 22.73 -3.30
CA LEU A 428 36.60 23.52 -4.53
C LEU A 428 36.84 22.52 -5.67
N ILE A 429 35.88 22.37 -6.58
CA ILE A 429 36.15 21.70 -7.85
C ILE A 429 37.08 22.64 -8.62
N GLU A 430 38.40 22.48 -8.45
CA GLU A 430 39.41 23.25 -9.21
C GLU A 430 39.47 22.73 -10.66
N GLU A 431 38.36 22.79 -11.39
CA GLU A 431 38.44 22.89 -12.83
C GLU A 431 38.86 24.33 -13.14
N ARG A 432 40.15 24.50 -13.47
CA ARG A 432 40.68 25.75 -13.98
C ARG A 432 40.69 25.67 -15.49
N ASP A 433 39.96 26.58 -16.11
CA ASP A 433 39.94 26.76 -17.54
C ASP A 433 40.01 28.26 -17.85
N ASN A 434 41.01 28.67 -18.61
CA ASN A 434 41.22 30.05 -19.08
C ASN A 434 41.06 31.13 -17.99
N GLU A 435 41.80 30.99 -16.88
CA GLU A 435 41.87 31.97 -15.76
C GLU A 435 40.57 32.13 -14.93
N MET A 436 39.59 31.25 -15.12
CA MET A 436 38.35 31.21 -14.35
C MET A 436 38.28 29.96 -13.47
N GLN A 437 37.65 30.09 -12.32
CA GLN A 437 37.38 29.00 -11.38
C GLN A 437 35.88 28.82 -11.22
N GLN A 438 35.40 27.57 -11.33
CA GLN A 438 34.05 27.23 -10.94
C GLN A 438 33.92 27.21 -9.41
N VAL A 439 32.91 27.89 -8.90
CA VAL A 439 32.62 28.00 -7.47
C VAL A 439 31.13 27.85 -7.21
N GLU A 440 30.80 27.42 -5.99
CA GLU A 440 29.47 27.62 -5.42
C GLU A 440 29.47 28.93 -4.64
N ILE A 441 28.43 29.72 -4.83
CA ILE A 441 28.27 31.05 -4.21
C ILE A 441 26.97 31.02 -3.45
N MET A 442 27.02 31.42 -2.17
CA MET A 442 25.86 31.60 -1.33
C MET A 442 25.57 33.09 -1.19
N ALA A 443 24.35 33.48 -1.53
CA ALA A 443 23.84 34.83 -1.40
C ALA A 443 22.78 34.90 -0.30
N TYR A 444 22.81 35.97 0.49
CA TYR A 444 21.80 36.29 1.48
C TYR A 444 20.77 37.25 0.90
N LEU A 445 19.49 36.88 0.99
CA LEU A 445 18.36 37.62 0.45
C LEU A 445 17.32 37.93 1.54
N LYS A 446 16.67 39.08 1.38
CA LYS A 446 15.46 39.49 2.12
C LYS A 446 14.35 39.83 1.14
N PRO A 447 13.08 39.57 1.46
CA PRO A 447 11.98 40.04 0.64
C PRO A 447 11.82 41.56 0.80
N ASP A 448 11.36 42.23 -0.26
CA ASP A 448 11.19 43.68 -0.31
C ASP A 448 10.09 44.16 0.66
N ASP A 449 9.08 43.33 0.91
CA ASP A 449 8.01 43.58 1.88
C ASP A 449 8.40 43.22 3.33
N GLY A 450 9.53 42.53 3.52
CA GLY A 450 9.98 42.02 4.82
C GLY A 450 9.17 40.84 5.37
N ILE A 451 8.26 40.26 4.58
CA ILE A 451 7.33 39.20 4.98
C ILE A 451 7.54 37.93 4.14
N SER A 452 7.54 38.05 2.80
CA SER A 452 7.57 36.88 1.91
C SER A 452 8.10 37.23 0.52
N PHE A 453 8.77 36.29 -0.16
CA PHE A 453 9.17 36.49 -1.55
C PHE A 453 8.03 36.11 -2.50
N SER A 454 7.77 36.94 -3.51
CA SER A 454 7.15 36.43 -4.74
C SER A 454 8.17 35.67 -5.57
N LEU A 455 7.73 34.75 -6.43
CA LEU A 455 8.64 34.04 -7.36
C LEU A 455 9.37 35.03 -8.27
N GLU A 456 8.64 36.01 -8.81
CA GLU A 456 9.18 37.06 -9.69
C GLU A 456 10.26 37.89 -8.99
N GLU A 457 10.04 38.25 -7.71
CA GLU A 457 11.05 38.92 -6.90
C GLU A 457 12.29 38.08 -6.62
N LEU A 458 12.10 36.81 -6.24
CA LEU A 458 13.22 35.91 -5.98
C LEU A 458 14.06 35.72 -7.24
N MET A 459 13.41 35.48 -8.39
CA MET A 459 14.08 35.30 -9.68
C MET A 459 14.80 36.58 -10.13
N PHE A 460 14.22 37.75 -9.94
CA PHE A 460 14.86 39.03 -10.21
C PHE A 460 16.17 39.19 -9.43
N LYS A 461 16.11 38.91 -8.13
CA LYS A 461 17.27 39.02 -7.24
C LYS A 461 18.36 38.04 -7.68
N ILE A 462 18.00 36.79 -7.95
CA ILE A 462 18.94 35.75 -8.37
C ILE A 462 19.58 36.07 -9.72
N HIS A 463 18.80 36.48 -10.72
CA HIS A 463 19.34 36.83 -12.02
C HIS A 463 20.37 37.96 -11.90
N ASN A 464 20.06 39.02 -11.16
CA ASN A 464 20.99 40.14 -10.97
C ASN A 464 22.24 39.76 -10.15
N LEU A 465 22.17 38.75 -9.27
CA LEU A 465 23.35 38.19 -8.60
C LEU A 465 24.27 37.45 -9.58
N MET A 466 23.70 36.82 -10.60
CA MET A 466 24.44 36.06 -11.61
C MET A 466 24.97 36.91 -12.77
N ALA A 467 24.38 38.09 -13.02
CA ALA A 467 24.65 38.92 -14.20
C ALA A 467 26.12 39.37 -14.37
N ASN A 468 26.94 39.38 -13.31
CA ASN A 468 28.37 39.71 -13.36
C ASN A 468 29.31 38.48 -13.33
N LYS A 469 28.75 37.29 -13.55
CA LYS A 469 29.44 36.00 -13.47
C LYS A 469 29.28 35.22 -14.77
N GLU A 470 30.10 34.19 -14.94
CA GLU A 470 30.03 33.30 -16.09
C GLU A 470 29.30 32.01 -15.70
N LEU A 471 28.22 31.65 -16.40
CA LEU A 471 27.47 30.42 -16.11
C LEU A 471 27.78 29.28 -17.08
N ARG A 472 28.44 29.60 -18.21
CA ARG A 472 28.75 28.67 -19.31
C ARG A 472 27.48 27.96 -19.80
N GLY A 473 27.49 26.62 -19.86
CA GLY A 473 26.33 25.85 -20.28
C GLY A 473 25.19 25.84 -19.26
N ASN A 474 25.44 26.13 -17.98
CA ASN A 474 24.42 25.96 -16.93
C ASN A 474 23.59 27.24 -16.74
N VAL A 475 22.85 27.65 -17.79
CA VAL A 475 22.10 28.93 -17.83
C VAL A 475 20.59 28.74 -17.77
N SER A 476 20.07 27.57 -18.12
CA SER A 476 18.63 27.32 -18.14
C SER A 476 18.11 27.04 -16.74
N PHE A 477 17.13 27.79 -16.25
CA PHE A 477 16.55 27.58 -14.93
C PHE A 477 15.69 26.30 -14.90
N GLU A 478 16.06 25.33 -14.07
CA GLU A 478 15.30 24.09 -13.90
C GLU A 478 14.43 24.13 -12.64
N GLY A 479 14.88 24.80 -11.57
CA GLY A 479 14.13 24.90 -10.33
C GLY A 479 15.04 25.12 -9.14
N PHE A 480 14.62 24.69 -7.95
CA PHE A 480 15.46 24.78 -6.76
C PHE A 480 15.41 23.54 -5.88
N ASP A 481 16.53 23.20 -5.25
CA ASP A 481 16.61 22.15 -4.25
C ASP A 481 16.74 22.72 -2.84
N ASN A 482 16.07 22.13 -1.85
CA ASN A 482 16.34 22.44 -0.44
C ASN A 482 17.60 21.70 0.00
N ILE A 483 18.62 22.46 0.43
CA ILE A 483 19.89 21.88 0.86
C ILE A 483 20.12 21.98 2.37
N GLY A 484 19.19 22.58 3.12
CA GLY A 484 19.16 22.64 4.58
C GLY A 484 19.25 24.02 5.19
N PHE A 485 19.88 24.10 6.35
CA PHE A 485 20.00 25.34 7.13
C PHE A 485 21.45 25.72 7.32
N PHE A 486 21.79 26.95 6.93
CA PHE A 486 23.17 27.42 6.96
C PHE A 486 23.30 28.77 7.65
N ASP A 487 24.41 28.98 8.35
CA ASP A 487 24.72 30.26 8.95
C ASP A 487 25.15 31.25 7.86
N LYS A 488 24.46 32.40 7.79
CA LYS A 488 24.67 33.41 6.75
C LYS A 488 26.02 34.11 6.78
N LYS A 489 26.84 33.93 7.83
CA LYS A 489 28.16 34.56 7.97
C LYS A 489 29.30 33.60 7.65
N THR A 490 29.10 32.33 7.96
CA THR A 490 30.15 31.30 7.89
C THR A 490 29.94 30.31 6.77
N GLY A 491 28.72 30.22 6.21
CA GLY A 491 28.37 29.23 5.19
C GLY A 491 28.39 27.79 5.69
N LYS A 492 28.47 27.58 7.01
CA LYS A 492 28.45 26.25 7.63
C LYS A 492 27.02 25.83 7.93
N GLU A 493 26.77 24.53 7.88
CA GLU A 493 25.49 23.96 8.31
C GLU A 493 25.25 24.34 9.77
N ASP A 494 24.11 24.98 10.02
CA ASP A 494 23.63 25.31 11.35
C ASP A 494 22.16 24.91 11.44
N ARG A 495 21.95 23.68 11.92
CA ARG A 495 20.61 23.12 12.09
C ARG A 495 19.77 23.88 13.10
N ALA A 496 20.36 24.64 14.03
CA ALA A 496 19.64 25.29 15.12
C ALA A 496 19.28 26.75 14.82
N ASN A 497 20.19 27.51 14.21
CA ASN A 497 20.01 28.94 13.95
C ASN A 497 20.24 29.35 12.50
N GLY A 498 20.58 28.40 11.63
CA GLY A 498 20.80 28.66 10.22
C GLY A 498 19.53 29.12 9.51
N LEU A 499 19.72 29.89 8.45
CA LEU A 499 18.64 30.30 7.57
C LEU A 499 18.27 29.17 6.61
N PRO A 500 17.02 29.11 6.16
CA PRO A 500 16.63 28.23 5.07
C PRO A 500 17.52 28.47 3.85
N THR A 501 18.02 27.40 3.24
CA THR A 501 18.94 27.49 2.10
C THR A 501 18.45 26.66 0.93
N ILE A 502 18.31 27.32 -0.22
CA ILE A 502 17.96 26.68 -1.49
C ILE A 502 19.14 26.71 -2.47
N LEU A 503 19.29 25.67 -3.27
CA LEU A 503 20.20 25.60 -4.41
C LEU A 503 19.42 25.94 -5.68
N VAL A 504 19.92 26.85 -6.52
CA VAL A 504 19.38 27.09 -7.87
C VAL A 504 19.89 25.97 -8.79
N CYS A 505 18.96 25.21 -9.36
CA CYS A 505 19.26 24.15 -10.31
C CYS A 505 19.23 24.73 -11.72
N CYS A 506 20.36 24.61 -12.44
CA CYS A 506 20.47 25.08 -13.81
C CYS A 506 20.91 23.93 -14.75
N GLY A 507 20.24 23.84 -15.89
CA GLY A 507 20.50 22.91 -16.99
C GLY A 507 21.26 23.53 -18.16
N ILE A 508 21.55 22.68 -19.16
CA ILE A 508 22.24 23.02 -20.42
C ILE A 508 21.31 23.76 -21.39
#